data_AF-B1I643-F1
#
_entry.id   AF-B1I643-F1
#
_cell.length_a   1.000
_cell.length_b   1.000
_cell.length_c   1.000
_cell.angle_alpha   90.00
_cell.angle_beta   90.00
_cell.angle_gamma   90.00
#
_symmetry.space_group_name_H-M   'P 1'
#
loop_
_entity.id
_entity.type
_entity.pdbx_description
1 polymer ?
#
loop_
_entity_poly.entity_id
_entity_poly.type
_entity_poly.pdbx_seq_one_letter_code
_entity_poly.pdbx_strand_id
1 'polypeptide(L)'
;MKDGDLDVSALCILLMAGIAVLGGIVLKMVGGWEAFSSGLRALSASKPQFFEVPGLFQKIVPGGPWTALMILTYLFALMGIQSSPAFSMWAFSNRDPRPFPWQQAIASSLIVWPRLTRQGVVAGLIVGLLAVSVTYLFPEYRYPLTIHSAGWGIFLNLLVAVLVSLYGPQPTAEEKAKRDDFHRILRETCGLTPHKKKWLGITWVFTIFWFVMAIGPGTLLGSNLDVWIAGVPLLWIWQIVWWLIGVGMMVWLCFYMEMSTMPRNLEKVLVTEERKSLSIYPGIEYAPSTSPKA
;
A
#
# COMPACT_ATOMS: atom_id res chain seq x y z
N MET A 1 -5.68 -15.28 -33.61
CA MET A 1 -6.02 -16.01 -32.37
C MET A 1 -4.84 -16.89 -32.04
N LYS A 2 -4.03 -16.48 -31.07
CA LYS A 2 -3.00 -17.33 -30.44
C LYS A 2 -3.50 -17.67 -29.04
N ASP A 3 -3.21 -18.89 -28.66
CA ASP A 3 -3.81 -19.65 -27.58
C ASP A 3 -3.71 -19.01 -26.19
N GLY A 4 -4.78 -19.14 -25.41
CA GLY A 4 -4.68 -19.35 -23.96
C GLY A 4 -4.74 -18.14 -23.02
N ASP A 5 -4.50 -16.92 -23.47
CA ASP A 5 -4.65 -15.75 -22.59
C ASP A 5 -6.12 -15.31 -22.55
N LEU A 6 -6.83 -15.68 -21.47
CA LEU A 6 -8.05 -14.98 -21.08
C LEU A 6 -7.72 -13.48 -21.05
N ASP A 7 -8.34 -12.72 -21.96
CA ASP A 7 -8.15 -11.27 -22.01
C ASP A 7 -8.55 -10.70 -20.64
N VAL A 8 -7.53 -10.33 -19.86
CA VAL A 8 -7.70 -9.81 -18.50
C VAL A 8 -8.61 -8.57 -18.52
N SER A 9 -8.61 -7.83 -19.63
CA SER A 9 -9.52 -6.71 -19.85
C SER A 9 -10.97 -7.17 -19.92
N ALA A 10 -11.25 -8.25 -20.66
CA ALA A 10 -12.57 -8.86 -20.73
C ALA A 10 -13.00 -9.43 -19.37
N LEU A 11 -12.10 -10.07 -18.62
CA LEU A 11 -12.39 -10.55 -17.25
C LEU A 11 -12.73 -9.39 -16.31
N CYS A 12 -11.98 -8.29 -16.35
CA CYS A 12 -12.26 -7.09 -15.56
C CYS A 12 -13.63 -6.50 -15.92
N ILE A 13 -13.96 -6.41 -17.21
CA ILE A 13 -15.26 -5.91 -17.67
C ILE A 13 -16.39 -6.82 -17.19
N LEU A 14 -16.24 -8.14 -17.32
CA LEU A 14 -17.24 -9.11 -16.86
C LEU A 14 -17.40 -9.08 -15.34
N LEU A 15 -16.31 -8.91 -14.58
CA LEU A 15 -16.37 -8.75 -13.13
C LEU A 15 -17.10 -7.46 -12.73
N MET A 16 -16.76 -6.33 -13.35
CA MET A 16 -17.45 -5.06 -13.10
C MET A 16 -18.94 -5.15 -13.44
N ALA A 17 -19.27 -5.76 -14.58
CA ALA A 17 -20.66 -6.03 -14.97
C ALA A 17 -21.36 -6.95 -13.97
N GLY A 18 -20.70 -8.02 -13.52
CA GLY A 18 -21.23 -8.95 -12.52
C GLY A 18 -21.52 -8.27 -11.18
N ILE A 19 -20.61 -7.43 -10.69
CA ILE A 19 -20.80 -6.64 -9.46
C ILE A 19 -21.98 -5.67 -9.63
N ALA A 20 -22.07 -4.97 -10.76
CA ALA A 20 -23.15 -4.02 -11.02
C ALA A 20 -24.52 -4.72 -11.13
N VAL A 21 -24.59 -5.86 -11.82
CA VAL A 21 -25.81 -6.66 -11.96
C VAL A 21 -26.25 -7.22 -10.61
N LEU A 22 -25.32 -7.83 -9.85
CA LEU A 22 -25.59 -8.34 -8.51
C LEU A 22 -26.09 -7.23 -7.58
N GLY A 23 -25.41 -6.07 -7.59
CA GLY A 23 -25.82 -4.90 -6.83
C GLY A 23 -27.22 -4.41 -7.19
N GLY A 24 -27.55 -4.37 -8.49
CA GLY A 24 -28.89 -4.02 -8.98
C GLY A 24 -29.97 -5.01 -8.54
N ILE A 25 -29.68 -6.32 -8.59
CA ILE A 25 -30.59 -7.38 -8.10
C ILE A 25 -30.84 -7.21 -6.60
N VAL A 26 -29.78 -7.06 -5.81
CA VAL A 26 -29.89 -6.86 -4.35
C VAL A 26 -30.68 -5.59 -4.04
N LEU A 27 -30.42 -4.48 -4.73
CA LEU A 27 -31.14 -3.24 -4.53
C LEU A 27 -32.64 -3.40 -4.82
N LYS A 28 -32.98 -4.15 -5.89
CA LYS A 28 -34.38 -4.47 -6.20
C LYS A 28 -35.01 -5.35 -5.12
N MET A 29 -34.29 -6.35 -4.61
CA MET A 29 -34.77 -7.23 -3.53
C MET A 29 -34.99 -6.48 -2.20
N VAL A 30 -34.22 -5.42 -1.93
CA VAL A 30 -34.38 -4.56 -0.76
C VAL A 30 -35.57 -3.61 -0.88
N GLY A 31 -36.17 -3.48 -2.07
CA GLY A 31 -37.30 -2.56 -2.33
C GLY A 31 -36.90 -1.27 -3.04
N GLY A 32 -35.73 -1.25 -3.68
CA GLY A 32 -35.23 -0.09 -4.41
C GLY A 32 -34.43 0.88 -3.55
N TRP A 33 -34.04 2.01 -4.17
CA TRP A 33 -33.14 2.99 -3.55
C TRP A 33 -33.73 3.69 -2.31
N GLU A 34 -35.02 4.01 -2.32
CA GLU A 34 -35.67 4.68 -1.20
C GLU A 34 -35.77 3.78 0.03
N ALA A 35 -36.16 2.52 -0.15
CA ALA A 35 -36.21 1.52 0.92
C ALA A 35 -34.81 1.26 1.50
N PHE A 36 -33.80 1.12 0.62
CA PHE A 36 -32.42 0.94 1.02
C PHE A 36 -31.88 2.13 1.82
N SER A 37 -32.01 3.35 1.30
CA SER A 37 -31.52 4.56 1.96
C SER A 37 -32.23 4.86 3.29
N SER A 38 -33.53 4.58 3.37
CA SER A 38 -34.29 4.68 4.63
C SER A 38 -33.81 3.64 5.65
N GLY A 39 -33.55 2.41 5.22
CA GLY A 39 -32.95 1.36 6.04
C GLY A 39 -31.56 1.73 6.54
N LEU A 40 -30.72 2.34 5.70
CA LEU A 40 -29.41 2.86 6.11
C LEU A 40 -29.51 3.95 7.18
N ARG A 41 -30.46 4.88 7.06
CA ARG A 41 -30.69 5.92 8.09
C ARG A 41 -31.14 5.32 9.41
N ALA A 42 -32.06 4.35 9.37
CA ALA A 42 -32.50 3.63 10.57
C ALA A 42 -31.34 2.84 11.21
N LEU A 43 -30.47 2.23 10.38
CA LEU A 43 -29.27 1.55 10.85
C LEU A 43 -28.27 2.53 11.46
N SER A 44 -28.08 3.71 10.87
CA SER A 44 -27.21 4.76 11.41
C SER A 44 -27.69 5.25 12.77
N ALA A 45 -28.99 5.36 12.99
CA ALA A 45 -29.54 5.76 14.28
C ALA A 45 -29.36 4.68 15.36
N SER A 46 -29.44 3.40 14.99
CA SER A 46 -29.31 2.27 15.92
C SER A 46 -27.86 1.81 16.15
N LYS A 47 -26.99 2.00 15.15
CA LYS A 47 -25.60 1.55 15.13
C LYS A 47 -24.70 2.61 14.46
N PRO A 48 -24.53 3.79 15.08
CA PRO A 48 -23.73 4.89 14.53
C PRO A 48 -22.28 4.48 14.24
N GLN A 49 -21.75 3.50 14.99
CA GLN A 49 -20.39 2.98 14.81
C GLN A 49 -20.05 2.44 13.42
N PHE A 50 -21.04 2.08 12.59
CA PHE A 50 -20.83 1.62 11.21
C PHE A 50 -20.67 2.76 10.21
N PHE A 51 -20.96 3.99 10.63
CA PHE A 51 -21.00 5.18 9.79
C PHE A 51 -19.98 6.24 10.22
N GLU A 52 -19.15 5.92 11.22
CA GLU A 52 -18.12 6.80 11.77
C GLU A 52 -16.73 6.17 11.69
N VAL A 53 -15.71 6.98 11.41
CA VAL A 53 -14.31 6.52 11.39
C VAL A 53 -13.70 6.68 12.78
N PRO A 54 -13.07 5.65 13.37
CA PRO A 54 -12.53 5.70 14.70
C PRO A 54 -11.28 6.58 14.70
N GLY A 55 -11.21 7.53 15.64
CA GLY A 55 -10.03 8.37 15.79
C GLY A 55 -8.81 7.61 16.31
N LEU A 56 -7.61 8.11 15.97
CA LEU A 56 -6.36 7.68 16.64
C LEU A 56 -6.42 7.94 18.15
N PHE A 57 -7.10 9.01 18.56
CA PHE A 57 -7.36 9.38 19.95
C PHE A 57 -8.82 9.09 20.32
N GLN A 58 -9.02 7.99 21.03
CA GLN A 58 -10.36 7.42 21.31
C GLN A 58 -11.22 8.31 22.24
N LYS A 59 -10.63 9.26 22.96
CA LYS A 59 -11.37 10.24 23.78
C LYS A 59 -11.80 11.51 23.03
N ILE A 60 -11.20 11.81 21.87
CA ILE A 60 -11.49 13.02 21.09
C ILE A 60 -12.49 12.69 19.97
N VAL A 61 -12.32 11.53 19.34
CA VAL A 61 -13.29 10.97 18.40
C VAL A 61 -13.56 9.54 18.86
N PRO A 62 -14.61 9.34 19.70
CA PRO A 62 -15.03 8.01 20.11
C PRO A 62 -15.36 7.21 18.85
N GLY A 63 -14.64 6.12 18.65
CA GLY A 63 -14.88 5.22 17.53
C GLY A 63 -15.55 3.95 18.02
N GLY A 64 -16.36 3.32 17.16
CA GLY A 64 -16.81 1.96 17.41
C GLY A 64 -15.63 0.99 17.65
N PRO A 65 -15.89 -0.20 18.20
CA PRO A 65 -14.91 -1.28 18.18
C PRO A 65 -14.80 -1.79 16.75
N TRP A 66 -14.06 -1.08 15.91
CA TRP A 66 -13.63 -1.59 14.61
C TRP A 66 -12.87 -2.88 14.93
N THR A 67 -13.53 -4.01 14.64
CA THR A 67 -13.23 -5.29 15.29
C THR A 67 -11.92 -5.87 14.75
N ALA A 68 -11.25 -6.69 15.55
CA ALA A 68 -10.14 -7.52 15.06
C ALA A 68 -10.54 -8.31 13.80
N LEU A 69 -11.82 -8.70 13.66
CA LEU A 69 -12.34 -9.36 12.47
C LEU A 69 -12.40 -8.45 11.24
N MET A 70 -12.75 -7.17 11.40
CA MET A 70 -12.73 -6.21 10.29
C MET A 70 -11.30 -5.79 9.94
N ILE A 71 -10.43 -5.61 10.92
CA ILE A 71 -8.99 -5.43 10.67
C ILE A 71 -8.44 -6.68 9.98
N LEU A 72 -8.88 -7.87 10.36
CA LEU A 72 -8.50 -9.13 9.73
C LEU A 72 -9.06 -9.27 8.31
N THR A 73 -10.31 -8.88 8.03
CA THR A 73 -10.85 -8.88 6.66
C THR A 73 -10.20 -7.82 5.80
N TYR A 74 -9.90 -6.65 6.37
CA TYR A 74 -9.11 -5.62 5.73
C TYR A 74 -7.66 -6.10 5.49
N LEU A 75 -7.05 -6.81 6.44
CA LEU A 75 -5.72 -7.41 6.28
C LEU A 75 -5.75 -8.54 5.27
N PHE A 76 -6.77 -9.39 5.22
CA PHE A 76 -6.92 -10.40 4.17
C PHE A 76 -7.19 -9.77 2.81
N ALA A 77 -7.94 -8.68 2.74
CA ALA A 77 -8.11 -7.90 1.52
C ALA A 77 -6.77 -7.26 1.09
N LEU A 78 -6.01 -6.68 2.02
CA LEU A 78 -4.67 -6.15 1.75
C LEU A 78 -3.67 -7.26 1.38
N MET A 79 -3.71 -8.41 2.05
CA MET A 79 -2.92 -9.58 1.70
C MET A 79 -3.30 -10.09 0.32
N GLY A 80 -4.59 -10.13 -0.01
CA GLY A 80 -5.09 -10.48 -1.34
C GLY A 80 -4.61 -9.48 -2.41
N ILE A 81 -4.60 -8.19 -2.09
CA ILE A 81 -4.05 -7.13 -2.93
C ILE A 81 -2.53 -7.30 -3.10
N GLN A 82 -1.79 -7.59 -2.02
CA GLN A 82 -0.34 -7.79 -2.01
C GLN A 82 0.09 -9.12 -2.65
N SER A 83 -0.72 -10.17 -2.52
CA SER A 83 -0.54 -11.49 -3.13
C SER A 83 -1.06 -11.55 -4.56
N SER A 84 -1.84 -10.55 -4.97
CA SER A 84 -2.29 -10.47 -6.34
C SER A 84 -1.09 -10.30 -7.27
N PRO A 85 -1.13 -10.91 -8.46
CA PRO A 85 -0.16 -10.63 -9.50
C PRO A 85 -0.04 -9.15 -9.82
N ALA A 86 -1.03 -8.30 -9.50
CA ALA A 86 -0.98 -6.87 -9.76
C ALA A 86 0.07 -6.13 -8.91
N PHE A 87 0.27 -6.48 -7.64
CA PHE A 87 1.32 -5.85 -6.81
C PHE A 87 2.72 -6.33 -7.18
N SER A 88 2.86 -7.63 -7.48
CA SER A 88 4.12 -8.19 -8.01
C SER A 88 4.41 -7.67 -9.42
N MET A 89 3.42 -7.57 -10.30
CA MET A 89 3.59 -6.97 -11.64
C MET A 89 3.82 -5.47 -11.54
N TRP A 90 3.25 -4.75 -10.58
CA TRP A 90 3.61 -3.36 -10.31
C TRP A 90 5.03 -3.25 -9.76
N ALA A 91 5.48 -4.21 -8.92
CA ALA A 91 6.86 -4.32 -8.47
C ALA A 91 7.86 -4.56 -9.62
N PHE A 92 7.53 -5.52 -10.50
CA PHE A 92 8.38 -5.96 -11.59
C PHE A 92 8.24 -5.08 -12.85
N SER A 93 7.12 -4.38 -13.00
CA SER A 93 6.95 -3.32 -13.99
C SER A 93 7.46 -1.99 -13.48
N ASN A 94 8.03 -1.91 -12.26
CA ASN A 94 8.42 -0.62 -11.72
C ASN A 94 9.73 -0.09 -12.34
N ARG A 95 9.63 0.92 -13.22
CA ARG A 95 10.76 1.65 -13.82
C ARG A 95 11.45 2.58 -12.86
N ASP A 96 10.95 2.85 -11.67
CA ASP A 96 11.75 3.44 -10.60
C ASP A 96 11.54 2.62 -9.35
N PRO A 97 12.54 1.87 -8.90
CA PRO A 97 12.47 1.12 -7.67
C PRO A 97 12.76 2.05 -6.51
N ARG A 98 13.22 3.30 -6.66
CA ARG A 98 13.47 4.17 -5.50
C ARG A 98 12.23 4.32 -4.61
N PRO A 99 11.01 4.52 -5.13
CA PRO A 99 9.79 4.52 -4.33
C PRO A 99 9.40 3.14 -3.79
N PHE A 100 9.98 2.05 -4.28
CA PHE A 100 9.56 0.68 -3.98
C PHE A 100 10.01 0.17 -2.60
N PRO A 101 11.29 0.34 -2.20
CA PRO A 101 11.68 0.32 -0.81
C PRO A 101 10.85 1.31 -0.03
N TRP A 102 10.47 2.49 -0.52
CA TRP A 102 9.59 3.36 0.29
C TRP A 102 8.15 2.85 0.42
N GLN A 103 7.60 2.02 -0.48
CA GLN A 103 6.24 1.48 -0.32
C GLN A 103 6.22 0.24 0.58
N GLN A 104 7.17 -0.68 0.39
CA GLN A 104 7.40 -1.82 1.29
C GLN A 104 7.95 -1.37 2.65
N ALA A 105 8.80 -0.34 2.64
CA ALA A 105 9.44 0.22 3.81
C ALA A 105 8.75 1.45 4.39
N ILE A 106 7.68 2.06 3.87
CA ILE A 106 6.84 2.97 4.69
C ILE A 106 5.83 2.16 5.50
N ALA A 107 5.31 1.07 4.94
CA ALA A 107 4.51 0.11 5.70
C ALA A 107 5.32 -0.58 6.82
N SER A 108 6.66 -0.68 6.69
CA SER A 108 7.55 -1.25 7.72
C SER A 108 8.56 -0.26 8.36
N SER A 109 8.66 0.98 7.88
CA SER A 109 9.71 1.96 8.24
C SER A 109 9.28 3.39 7.88
N LEU A 110 8.53 4.07 8.74
CA LEU A 110 8.23 5.51 8.58
C LEU A 110 9.48 6.44 8.53
N ILE A 111 10.69 5.88 8.47
CA ILE A 111 11.96 6.58 8.35
C ILE A 111 12.87 5.68 7.48
N VAL A 112 13.21 6.06 6.25
CA VAL A 112 14.50 5.60 5.69
C VAL A 112 15.55 6.38 6.44
N TRP A 113 15.81 5.86 7.62
CA TRP A 113 17.06 6.02 8.27
C TRP A 113 17.95 4.94 7.63
N PRO A 114 18.96 5.30 6.83
CA PRO A 114 19.77 4.35 6.04
C PRO A 114 20.54 3.32 6.88
N ARG A 115 20.36 3.36 8.20
CA ARG A 115 20.97 2.47 9.19
C ARG A 115 20.02 1.37 9.68
N LEU A 116 18.75 1.32 9.24
CA LEU A 116 17.87 0.20 9.61
C LEU A 116 18.44 -1.14 9.11
N THR A 117 18.54 -2.12 10.01
CA THR A 117 19.05 -3.47 9.74
C THR A 117 17.89 -4.46 9.64
N ARG A 118 18.08 -5.58 8.92
CA ARG A 118 17.08 -6.65 8.82
C ARG A 118 16.64 -7.14 10.20
N GLN A 119 17.60 -7.30 11.11
CA GLN A 119 17.35 -7.75 12.48
C GLN A 119 16.51 -6.73 13.25
N GLY A 120 16.80 -5.43 13.09
CA GLY A 120 16.01 -4.38 13.70
C GLY A 120 14.57 -4.36 13.21
N VAL A 121 14.37 -4.44 11.89
CA VAL A 121 13.01 -4.49 11.31
C VAL A 121 12.23 -5.70 11.83
N VAL A 122 12.83 -6.89 11.86
CA VAL A 122 12.16 -8.10 12.37
C VAL A 122 11.81 -7.97 13.86
N ALA A 123 12.74 -7.49 14.68
CA ALA A 123 12.51 -7.28 16.11
C ALA A 123 11.41 -6.23 16.36
N GLY A 124 11.43 -5.12 15.61
CA GLY A 124 10.41 -4.09 15.66
C GLY A 124 9.03 -4.63 15.29
N LEU A 125 8.91 -5.41 14.22
CA LEU A 125 7.65 -6.02 13.81
C LEU A 125 7.09 -6.96 14.89
N ILE A 126 7.94 -7.79 15.51
CA ILE A 126 7.54 -8.68 16.61
C ILE A 126 7.03 -7.86 17.80
N VAL A 127 7.79 -6.85 18.25
CA VAL A 127 7.40 -6.03 19.40
C VAL A 127 6.16 -5.19 19.10
N GLY A 128 6.04 -4.65 17.89
CA GLY A 128 4.86 -3.93 17.44
C GLY A 128 3.61 -4.80 17.49
N LEU A 129 3.69 -6.03 16.96
CA LEU A 129 2.57 -6.97 17.00
C LEU A 129 2.17 -7.29 18.45
N LEU A 130 3.14 -7.61 19.31
CA LEU A 130 2.88 -7.86 20.73
C LEU A 130 2.24 -6.65 21.42
N ALA A 131 2.71 -5.43 21.12
CA ALA A 131 2.15 -4.20 21.67
C ALA A 131 0.69 -4.00 21.27
N VAL A 132 0.34 -4.22 19.99
CA VAL A 132 -1.06 -4.18 19.53
C VAL A 132 -1.86 -5.27 20.24
N SER A 133 -1.38 -6.50 20.29
CA SER A 133 -2.08 -7.61 20.93
C SER A 133 -2.34 -7.33 22.41
N VAL A 134 -1.36 -6.83 23.16
CA VAL A 134 -1.52 -6.52 24.57
C VAL A 134 -2.50 -5.36 24.76
N THR A 135 -2.28 -4.24 24.08
CA THR A 135 -3.11 -3.03 24.20
C THR A 135 -4.48 -3.16 23.55
N TYR A 136 -4.75 -4.27 22.84
CA TYR A 136 -6.06 -4.56 22.27
C TYR A 136 -6.79 -5.68 23.01
N LEU A 137 -6.13 -6.75 23.45
CA LEU A 137 -6.80 -7.92 24.04
C LEU A 137 -7.09 -7.76 25.53
N PHE A 138 -6.19 -7.11 26.27
CA PHE A 138 -6.30 -6.98 27.72
C PHE A 138 -7.00 -5.67 28.10
N PRO A 139 -8.19 -5.71 28.73
CA PRO A 139 -8.96 -4.51 29.06
C PRO A 139 -8.19 -3.50 29.94
N GLU A 140 -7.38 -3.99 30.87
CA GLU A 140 -6.56 -3.17 31.78
C GLU A 140 -5.57 -2.26 31.06
N TYR A 141 -5.09 -2.71 29.89
CA TYR A 141 -4.11 -2.01 29.07
C TYR A 141 -4.71 -1.47 27.78
N ARG A 142 -6.04 -1.43 27.67
CA ARG A 142 -6.69 -1.02 26.43
C ARG A 142 -6.60 0.50 26.26
N TYR A 143 -6.05 0.92 25.13
CA TYR A 143 -5.84 2.32 24.75
C TYR A 143 -5.10 3.19 25.80
N PRO A 144 -3.87 2.82 26.22
CA PRO A 144 -3.09 3.62 27.15
C PRO A 144 -2.89 5.03 26.58
N LEU A 145 -2.97 6.05 27.44
CA LEU A 145 -2.92 7.46 27.03
C LEU A 145 -3.94 7.83 25.95
N THR A 146 -5.05 7.09 25.84
CA THR A 146 -6.12 7.30 24.84
C THR A 146 -5.73 7.02 23.39
N ILE A 147 -4.51 6.54 23.16
CA ILE A 147 -4.00 6.20 21.83
C ILE A 147 -4.51 4.81 21.46
N HIS A 148 -5.12 4.69 20.28
CA HIS A 148 -5.57 3.41 19.75
C HIS A 148 -4.42 2.38 19.71
N SER A 149 -4.72 1.09 19.89
CA SER A 149 -3.73 0.00 20.00
C SER A 149 -2.74 -0.02 18.83
N ALA A 150 -3.22 0.26 17.60
CA ALA A 150 -2.36 0.38 16.41
C ALA A 150 -1.29 1.47 16.53
N GLY A 151 -1.59 2.59 17.20
CA GLY A 151 -0.63 3.67 17.44
C GLY A 151 0.53 3.22 18.32
N TRP A 152 0.25 2.46 19.39
CA TRP A 152 1.28 1.85 20.24
C TRP A 152 2.10 0.80 19.49
N GLY A 153 1.45 -0.01 18.64
CA GLY A 153 2.13 -0.94 17.75
C GLY A 153 3.15 -0.28 16.85
N ILE A 154 2.75 0.79 16.16
CA ILE A 154 3.64 1.56 15.27
C ILE A 154 4.79 2.20 16.08
N PHE A 155 4.48 2.85 17.20
CA PHE A 155 5.49 3.53 18.01
C PHE A 155 6.56 2.55 18.53
N LEU A 156 6.15 1.46 19.17
CA LEU A 156 7.09 0.48 19.74
C LEU A 156 7.83 -0.32 18.66
N ASN A 157 7.18 -0.60 17.53
CA ASN A 157 7.85 -1.18 16.37
C ASN A 157 9.02 -0.29 15.93
N LEU A 158 8.74 0.99 15.64
CA LEU A 158 9.77 1.92 15.17
C LEU A 158 10.87 2.13 16.21
N LEU A 159 10.51 2.26 17.49
CA LEU A 159 11.48 2.42 18.57
C LEU A 159 12.45 1.23 18.61
N VAL A 160 11.94 0.01 18.65
CA VAL A 160 12.78 -1.20 18.70
C VAL A 160 13.56 -1.39 17.41
N ALA A 161 12.94 -1.14 16.25
CA ALA A 161 13.62 -1.24 14.97
C ALA A 161 14.82 -0.29 14.91
N VAL A 162 14.67 0.96 15.36
CA VAL A 162 15.76 1.93 15.43
C VAL A 162 16.82 1.50 16.44
N LEU A 163 16.45 1.10 17.65
CA LEU A 163 17.41 0.71 18.70
C LEU A 163 18.23 -0.52 18.30
N VAL A 164 17.60 -1.57 17.81
CA VAL A 164 18.30 -2.78 17.36
C VAL A 164 19.15 -2.50 16.12
N SER A 165 18.72 -1.56 15.26
CA SER A 165 19.52 -1.15 14.12
C SER A 165 20.71 -0.25 14.49
N LEU A 166 20.61 0.54 15.57
CA LEU A 166 21.71 1.34 16.12
C LEU A 166 22.75 0.47 16.83
N TYR A 167 22.29 -0.43 17.69
CA TYR A 167 23.12 -1.11 18.69
C TYR A 167 23.32 -2.59 18.42
N GLY A 168 22.52 -3.17 17.53
CA GLY A 168 22.64 -4.57 17.13
C GLY A 168 23.71 -4.81 16.07
N PRO A 169 23.85 -6.07 15.63
CA PRO A 169 24.79 -6.48 14.60
C PRO A 169 24.64 -5.65 13.32
N GLN A 170 25.75 -5.04 12.90
CA GLN A 170 25.81 -4.25 11.70
C GLN A 170 26.09 -5.13 10.47
N PRO A 171 25.57 -4.76 9.29
CA PRO A 171 25.88 -5.47 8.06
C PRO A 171 27.39 -5.48 7.79
N THR A 172 27.89 -6.60 7.28
CA THR A 172 29.27 -6.73 6.84
C THR A 172 29.57 -5.78 5.68
N ALA A 173 30.85 -5.49 5.45
CA ALA A 173 31.28 -4.65 4.32
C ALA A 173 30.83 -5.22 2.98
N GLU A 174 30.82 -6.55 2.84
CA GLU A 174 30.37 -7.25 1.63
C GLU A 174 28.86 -7.10 1.40
N GLU A 175 28.04 -7.28 2.45
CA GLU A 175 26.59 -7.09 2.36
C GLU A 175 26.24 -5.63 2.01
N LYS A 176 26.96 -4.68 2.60
CA LYS A 176 26.81 -3.26 2.27
C LYS A 176 27.19 -2.99 0.81
N ALA A 177 28.29 -3.56 0.33
CA ALA A 177 28.72 -3.41 -1.07
C ALA A 177 27.68 -3.99 -2.04
N LYS A 178 27.15 -5.19 -1.78
CA LYS A 178 26.07 -5.80 -2.60
C LYS A 178 24.81 -4.94 -2.62
N ARG A 179 24.42 -4.38 -1.47
CA ARG A 179 23.27 -3.47 -1.37
C ARG A 179 23.48 -2.19 -2.18
N ASP A 180 24.65 -1.57 -2.05
CA ASP A 180 24.98 -0.33 -2.74
C ASP A 180 25.09 -0.55 -4.26
N ASP A 181 25.60 -1.71 -4.68
CA ASP A 181 25.66 -2.16 -6.07
C ASP A 181 24.26 -2.35 -6.68
N PHE A 182 23.38 -3.05 -5.96
CA PHE A 182 21.98 -3.19 -6.31
C PHE A 182 21.30 -1.82 -6.46
N HIS A 183 21.48 -0.91 -5.49
CA HIS A 183 20.94 0.45 -5.58
C HIS A 183 21.51 1.27 -6.74
N ARG A 184 22.77 1.04 -7.14
CA ARG A 184 23.35 1.68 -8.32
C ARG A 184 22.66 1.22 -9.59
N ILE A 185 22.54 -0.10 -9.79
CA ILE A 185 21.86 -0.70 -10.94
C ILE A 185 20.44 -0.14 -11.05
N LEU A 186 19.69 -0.17 -9.95
CA LEU A 186 18.35 0.38 -9.84
C LEU A 186 18.27 1.87 -10.20
N ARG A 187 19.28 2.69 -9.86
CA ARG A 187 19.27 4.12 -10.23
C ARG A 187 19.52 4.35 -11.72
N GLU A 188 20.32 3.49 -12.34
CA GLU A 188 20.74 3.59 -13.73
C GLU A 188 19.69 3.04 -14.69
N THR A 189 19.11 1.88 -14.39
CA THR A 189 18.07 1.27 -15.22
C THR A 189 16.72 1.93 -15.00
N CYS A 190 16.49 2.36 -13.77
CA CYS A 190 15.17 2.71 -13.32
C CYS A 190 15.11 4.15 -12.74
N GLY A 191 16.01 5.05 -13.11
CA GLY A 191 15.88 6.45 -12.69
C GLY A 191 14.82 7.23 -13.47
N LEU A 192 14.03 8.06 -12.79
CA LEU A 192 13.25 9.13 -13.44
C LEU A 192 14.14 10.06 -14.29
N THR A 193 13.60 10.53 -15.42
CA THR A 193 14.28 11.55 -16.25
C THR A 193 14.43 12.87 -15.48
N PRO A 194 15.42 13.71 -15.83
CA PRO A 194 15.56 15.03 -15.24
C PRO A 194 14.28 15.88 -15.33
N HIS A 195 13.50 15.72 -16.41
CA HIS A 195 12.22 16.39 -16.59
C HIS A 195 11.18 15.92 -15.55
N LYS A 196 11.01 14.60 -15.37
CA LYS A 196 10.04 14.02 -14.43
C LYS A 196 10.43 14.18 -12.97
N LYS A 197 11.72 14.27 -12.65
CA LYS A 197 12.21 14.54 -11.28
C LYS A 197 11.66 15.86 -10.69
N LYS A 198 11.33 16.85 -11.54
CA LYS A 198 10.72 18.11 -11.08
C LYS A 198 9.33 17.90 -10.47
N TRP A 199 8.60 16.88 -10.92
CA TRP A 199 7.28 16.52 -10.42
C TRP A 199 7.30 15.69 -9.15
N LEU A 200 8.48 15.29 -8.66
CA LEU A 200 8.61 14.44 -7.48
C LEU A 200 8.00 15.09 -6.23
N GLY A 201 8.27 16.38 -6.00
CA GLY A 201 7.71 17.10 -4.85
C GLY A 201 6.19 17.19 -4.91
N ILE A 202 5.64 17.56 -6.07
CA ILE A 202 4.18 17.64 -6.29
C ILE A 202 3.53 16.27 -6.10
N THR A 203 4.14 15.23 -6.65
CA THR A 203 3.66 13.85 -6.53
C THR A 203 3.64 13.42 -5.06
N TRP A 204 4.67 13.73 -4.28
CA TRP A 204 4.71 13.47 -2.84
C TRP A 204 3.62 14.20 -2.08
N VAL A 205 3.47 15.51 -2.32
CA VAL A 205 2.43 16.31 -1.68
C VAL A 205 1.06 15.74 -2.01
N PHE A 206 0.80 15.44 -3.27
CA PHE A 206 -0.47 14.88 -3.71
C PHE A 206 -0.73 13.50 -3.10
N THR A 207 0.25 12.60 -3.08
CA THR A 207 0.09 11.26 -2.49
C THR A 207 -0.11 11.31 -0.98
N ILE A 208 0.68 12.10 -0.24
CA ILE A 208 0.50 12.25 1.22
C ILE A 208 -0.86 12.87 1.51
N PHE A 209 -1.22 13.93 0.79
CA PHE A 209 -2.51 14.59 0.93
C PHE A 209 -3.66 13.60 0.65
N TRP A 210 -3.55 12.80 -0.40
CA TRP A 210 -4.51 11.76 -0.70
C TRP A 210 -4.64 10.75 0.44
N PHE A 211 -3.53 10.23 0.99
CA PHE A 211 -3.57 9.31 2.14
C PHE A 211 -4.24 9.95 3.36
N VAL A 212 -3.93 11.20 3.66
CA VAL A 212 -4.53 11.95 4.78
C VAL A 212 -6.04 12.09 4.58
N MET A 213 -6.50 12.35 3.36
CA MET A 213 -7.91 12.64 3.08
C MET A 213 -8.76 11.38 2.86
N ALA A 214 -8.21 10.36 2.22
CA ALA A 214 -8.90 9.12 1.87
C ALA A 214 -8.94 8.10 3.02
N ILE A 215 -7.84 7.96 3.77
CA ILE A 215 -7.67 6.92 4.79
C ILE A 215 -7.35 7.53 6.16
N GLY A 216 -6.69 8.69 6.18
CA GLY A 216 -6.23 9.35 7.39
C GLY A 216 -7.27 10.27 8.05
N PRO A 217 -6.82 11.25 8.85
CA PRO A 217 -7.70 12.15 9.61
C PRO A 217 -8.69 12.95 8.78
N GLY A 218 -8.42 13.18 7.49
CA GLY A 218 -9.35 13.90 6.61
C GLY A 218 -10.65 13.14 6.36
N THR A 219 -10.71 11.84 6.62
CA THR A 219 -11.96 11.06 6.62
C THR A 219 -12.97 11.55 7.66
N LEU A 220 -12.50 12.20 8.73
CA LEU A 220 -13.37 12.82 9.74
C LEU A 220 -14.22 13.96 9.15
N LEU A 221 -13.76 14.62 8.08
CA LEU A 221 -14.56 15.62 7.36
C LEU A 221 -15.76 14.99 6.66
N GLY A 222 -15.65 13.73 6.25
CA GLY A 222 -16.77 12.94 5.75
C GLY A 222 -17.62 12.31 6.86
N SER A 223 -17.07 12.14 8.06
CA SER A 223 -17.70 11.45 9.20
C SER A 223 -18.72 12.32 9.94
N ASN A 224 -19.69 12.88 9.20
CA ASN A 224 -20.82 13.62 9.76
C ASN A 224 -22.11 12.80 9.54
N LEU A 225 -22.71 12.35 10.64
CA LEU A 225 -23.92 11.51 10.61
C LEU A 225 -25.19 12.26 10.19
N ASP A 226 -25.19 13.59 10.27
CA ASP A 226 -26.36 14.42 9.94
C ASP A 226 -26.45 14.73 8.45
N VAL A 227 -25.33 14.62 7.72
CA VAL A 227 -25.27 14.98 6.29
C VAL A 227 -25.44 13.73 5.44
N TRP A 228 -26.57 13.68 4.72
CA TRP A 228 -26.89 12.63 3.77
C TRP A 228 -27.19 13.24 2.41
N ILE A 229 -26.54 12.75 1.36
CA ILE A 229 -26.75 13.22 -0.01
C ILE A 229 -27.23 12.02 -0.81
N ALA A 230 -28.32 12.20 -1.56
CA ALA A 230 -28.96 11.14 -2.32
C ALA A 230 -29.28 9.86 -1.50
N GLY A 231 -29.47 9.95 -0.18
CA GLY A 231 -29.82 8.78 0.65
C GLY A 231 -28.64 7.93 1.11
N VAL A 232 -27.40 8.38 0.88
CA VAL A 232 -26.18 7.79 1.46
C VAL A 232 -25.49 8.81 2.38
N PRO A 233 -24.75 8.34 3.41
CA PRO A 233 -24.06 9.21 4.34
C PRO A 233 -22.91 9.94 3.65
N LEU A 234 -22.60 11.16 4.11
CA LEU A 234 -21.50 11.96 3.57
C LEU A 234 -20.17 11.20 3.56
N LEU A 235 -19.92 10.37 4.57
CA LEU A 235 -18.68 9.58 4.67
C LEU A 235 -18.49 8.68 3.46
N TRP A 236 -19.54 8.06 2.95
CA TRP A 236 -19.44 7.15 1.81
C TRP A 236 -19.14 7.91 0.52
N ILE A 237 -19.79 9.07 0.34
CA ILE A 237 -19.51 9.94 -0.81
C ILE A 237 -18.08 10.45 -0.75
N TRP A 238 -17.66 10.90 0.44
CA TRP A 238 -16.29 11.31 0.70
C TRP A 238 -15.31 10.20 0.30
N GLN A 239 -15.55 8.98 0.76
CA GLN A 239 -14.75 7.82 0.39
C GLN A 239 -14.76 7.59 -1.13
N ILE A 240 -15.92 7.50 -1.77
CA ILE A 240 -16.00 7.28 -3.22
C ILE A 240 -15.22 8.35 -4.00
N VAL A 241 -15.38 9.64 -3.65
CA VAL A 241 -14.66 10.75 -4.29
C VAL A 241 -13.16 10.58 -4.13
N TRP A 242 -12.67 10.34 -2.92
CA TRP A 242 -11.24 10.18 -2.69
C TRP A 242 -10.68 8.90 -3.30
N TRP A 243 -11.43 7.80 -3.34
CA TRP A 243 -11.03 6.59 -4.05
C TRP A 243 -10.96 6.79 -5.57
N LEU A 244 -11.89 7.55 -6.16
CA LEU A 244 -11.81 7.95 -7.57
C LEU A 244 -10.60 8.85 -7.86
N ILE A 245 -10.33 9.83 -6.99
CA ILE A 245 -9.08 10.62 -7.05
C ILE A 245 -7.87 9.70 -6.91
N GLY A 246 -7.96 8.67 -6.08
CA GLY A 246 -6.93 7.65 -5.87
C GLY A 246 -6.65 6.85 -7.13
N VAL A 247 -7.69 6.46 -7.89
CA VAL A 247 -7.52 5.85 -9.22
C VAL A 247 -6.75 6.80 -10.15
N GLY A 248 -7.14 8.08 -10.20
CA GLY A 248 -6.41 9.10 -10.95
C GLY A 248 -4.95 9.25 -10.51
N MET A 249 -4.69 9.24 -9.20
CA MET A 249 -3.35 9.23 -8.63
C MET A 249 -2.56 7.99 -9.03
N MET A 250 -3.18 6.81 -9.03
CA MET A 250 -2.52 5.58 -9.47
C MET A 250 -2.19 5.62 -10.95
N VAL A 251 -3.08 6.14 -11.80
CA VAL A 251 -2.80 6.38 -13.22
C VAL A 251 -1.62 7.35 -13.37
N TRP A 252 -1.60 8.44 -12.60
CA TRP A 252 -0.49 9.39 -12.57
C TRP A 252 0.83 8.73 -12.16
N LEU A 253 0.85 7.99 -11.05
CA LEU A 253 2.05 7.32 -10.55
C LEU A 253 2.55 6.27 -11.53
N CYS A 254 1.67 5.38 -11.99
CA CYS A 254 2.00 4.26 -12.85
C CYS A 254 2.48 4.71 -14.23
N PHE A 255 1.75 5.62 -14.90
CA PHE A 255 2.00 5.95 -16.30
C PHE A 255 2.75 7.28 -16.46
N TYR A 256 2.31 8.35 -15.80
CA TYR A 256 2.95 9.65 -15.93
C TYR A 256 4.32 9.68 -15.23
N MET A 257 4.37 9.26 -13.97
CA MET A 257 5.62 9.14 -13.21
C MET A 257 6.41 7.87 -13.58
N GLU A 258 6.02 7.18 -14.65
CA GLU A 258 6.74 6.03 -15.20
C GLU A 258 6.92 4.90 -14.19
N MET A 259 6.20 4.89 -13.06
CA MET A 259 6.41 3.87 -12.04
C MET A 259 6.15 2.51 -12.69
N SER A 260 5.02 2.21 -13.33
CA SER A 260 4.74 0.90 -13.91
C SER A 260 5.15 0.74 -15.40
N THR A 261 6.35 1.17 -15.79
CA THR A 261 6.84 1.06 -17.19
C THR A 261 8.18 0.29 -17.32
N MET A 262 8.52 -0.21 -18.52
CA MET A 262 9.74 -1.03 -18.73
C MET A 262 11.02 -0.26 -18.34
N PRO A 263 12.03 -0.86 -17.67
CA PRO A 263 13.32 -0.23 -17.35
C PRO A 263 14.06 0.37 -18.55
N ARG A 264 14.71 1.52 -18.35
CA ARG A 264 15.59 2.20 -19.31
C ARG A 264 16.93 1.48 -19.35
N ASN A 265 17.59 1.38 -20.52
CA ASN A 265 18.95 0.83 -20.63
C ASN A 265 19.16 -0.59 -20.04
N LEU A 266 18.09 -1.36 -19.82
CA LEU A 266 18.17 -2.68 -19.18
C LEU A 266 19.14 -3.61 -19.91
N GLU A 267 19.00 -3.69 -21.23
CA GLU A 267 19.86 -4.47 -22.10
C GLU A 267 21.34 -4.11 -21.96
N LYS A 268 21.66 -2.80 -21.94
CA LYS A 268 23.04 -2.32 -21.80
C LYS A 268 23.65 -2.70 -20.45
N VAL A 269 22.86 -2.64 -19.38
CA VAL A 269 23.30 -3.01 -18.04
C VAL A 269 23.49 -4.53 -17.95
N LEU A 270 22.54 -5.32 -18.47
CA LEU A 270 22.63 -6.78 -18.50
C LEU A 270 23.88 -7.25 -19.26
N VAL A 271 24.15 -6.70 -20.44
CA VAL A 271 25.36 -7.01 -21.22
C VAL A 271 26.65 -6.62 -20.48
N THR A 272 26.63 -5.51 -19.73
CA THR A 272 27.79 -5.06 -18.95
C THR A 272 28.07 -5.99 -17.77
N GLU A 273 27.02 -6.41 -17.05
CA GLU A 273 27.13 -7.34 -15.92
C GLU A 273 27.48 -8.75 -16.38
N GLU A 274 26.93 -9.21 -17.50
CA GLU A 274 27.30 -10.47 -18.16
C GLU A 274 28.80 -10.46 -18.51
N ARG A 275 29.29 -9.37 -19.11
CA ARG A 275 30.72 -9.20 -19.42
C ARG A 275 31.60 -9.20 -18.16
N LYS A 276 31.16 -8.57 -17.06
CA LYS A 276 31.88 -8.63 -15.77
C LYS A 276 31.92 -10.05 -15.22
N SER A 277 30.81 -10.79 -15.28
CA SER A 277 30.75 -12.17 -14.82
C SER A 277 31.70 -13.09 -15.61
N LEU A 278 31.77 -12.91 -16.93
CA LEU A 278 32.69 -13.62 -17.83
C LEU A 278 34.16 -13.27 -17.57
N SER A 279 34.47 -12.05 -17.12
CA SER A 279 35.84 -11.66 -16.76
C SER A 279 36.32 -12.22 -15.41
N ILE A 280 35.38 -12.57 -14.51
CA ILE A 280 35.69 -13.09 -13.18
C ILE A 280 35.88 -14.62 -13.22
N TYR A 281 35.20 -15.31 -14.15
CA TYR A 281 35.34 -16.76 -14.37
C TYR A 281 35.74 -17.08 -15.82
N PRO A 282 37.02 -16.87 -16.19
CA PRO A 282 37.48 -17.19 -17.53
C PRO A 282 37.43 -18.70 -17.76
N GLY A 283 36.54 -19.17 -18.65
CA GLY A 283 36.47 -20.57 -19.09
C GLY A 283 35.14 -21.30 -18.89
N ILE A 284 34.10 -20.65 -18.34
CA ILE A 284 32.74 -21.20 -18.36
C ILE A 284 32.03 -20.66 -19.60
N GLU A 285 31.82 -21.50 -20.61
CA GLU A 285 30.95 -21.21 -21.76
C GLU A 285 29.50 -21.09 -21.28
N TYR A 286 29.01 -19.86 -21.15
CA TYR A 286 27.58 -19.63 -21.02
C TYR A 286 26.95 -19.64 -22.42
N ALA A 287 25.94 -20.49 -22.60
CA ALA A 287 25.22 -20.59 -23.86
C ALA A 287 24.67 -19.21 -24.28
N PRO A 288 24.81 -18.81 -25.55
CA PRO A 288 24.42 -17.47 -26.00
C PRO A 288 22.94 -17.24 -25.70
N SER A 289 22.65 -16.16 -24.96
CA SER A 289 21.27 -15.76 -24.72
C SER A 289 20.64 -15.40 -26.06
N THR A 290 19.64 -16.18 -26.47
CA THR A 290 18.86 -15.88 -27.65
C THR A 290 18.00 -14.66 -27.33
N SER A 291 18.50 -13.46 -27.66
CA SER A 291 17.70 -12.25 -27.63
C SER A 291 16.42 -12.49 -28.46
N PRO A 292 15.21 -12.25 -27.94
CA PRO A 292 14.02 -12.21 -28.79
C PRO A 292 14.23 -11.10 -29.81
N LYS A 293 14.23 -11.45 -31.10
CA LYS A 293 14.24 -10.46 -32.18
C LYS A 293 12.99 -9.58 -32.02
N ALA A 294 13.21 -8.27 -32.14
CA ALA A 294 12.22 -7.20 -32.01
C ALA A 294 10.98 -7.39 -32.88
#